data_AF-A0A1M3LTZ9-F1
#
_entry.id   AF-A0A1M3LTZ9-F1
#
_cell.length_a   1.000
_cell.length_b   1.000
_cell.length_c   1.000
_cell.angle_alpha   90.00
_cell.angle_beta   90.00
_cell.angle_gamma   90.00
#
_symmetry.space_group_name_H-M   'P 1'
#
loop_
_entity.id
_entity.type
_entity.pdbx_description
1 polymer ?
#
loop_
_entity_poly.entity_id
_entity_poly.type
_entity_poly.pdbx_seq_one_letter_code
_entity_poly.pdbx_strand_id
1 'polypeptide(L)'
;MRIRGRIISTALAAGALTAGALLSAAPASAYVSYPEGGTWDYGNSGRTWSDYHHPSKLHRSTACNSYTCLRSADAARGSWSRASVAWTVTGNTWYYYNY
;
A
#
# COMPACT_ATOMS: atom_id res chain seq x y z
N MET A 1 -27.67 -0.57 1.16
CA MET A 1 -26.56 0.38 1.02
C MET A 1 -25.56 -0.20 0.01
N ARG A 2 -25.49 0.33 -1.22
CA ARG A 2 -24.64 -0.19 -2.30
C ARG A 2 -23.44 0.76 -2.46
N ILE A 3 -22.27 0.35 -2.00
CA ILE A 3 -21.05 1.15 -2.11
C ILE A 3 -20.59 1.09 -3.57
N ARG A 4 -20.78 2.19 -4.30
CA ARG A 4 -20.32 2.36 -5.69
C ARG A 4 -18.82 2.66 -5.67
N GLY A 5 -18.00 1.63 -5.88
CA GLY A 5 -16.57 1.81 -6.15
C GLY A 5 -16.40 2.58 -7.45
N ARG A 6 -15.96 3.84 -7.38
CA ARG A 6 -15.56 4.62 -8.55
C ARG A 6 -14.25 4.04 -9.07
N ILE A 7 -14.35 3.29 -10.15
CA ILE A 7 -13.23 2.92 -11.01
C ILE A 7 -12.86 4.19 -11.78
N ILE A 8 -11.69 4.78 -11.54
CA ILE A 8 -11.13 5.86 -12.36
C ILE A 8 -9.70 5.46 -12.76
N SER A 9 -9.45 5.67 -14.04
CA SER A 9 -8.46 5.05 -14.90
C SER A 9 -7.04 5.61 -14.79
N THR A 10 -6.10 4.78 -15.28
CA THR A 10 -4.87 5.12 -16.03
C THR A 10 -3.82 6.08 -15.46
N ALA A 11 -2.65 5.52 -15.15
CA ALA A 11 -1.37 5.88 -15.78
C ALA A 11 -0.33 4.77 -15.50
N LEU A 12 0.18 4.15 -16.57
CA LEU A 12 1.36 3.29 -16.52
C LEU A 12 2.57 4.22 -16.44
N ALA A 13 3.30 4.20 -15.32
CA ALA A 13 4.66 4.71 -15.26
C ALA A 13 5.47 3.72 -14.42
N ALA A 14 6.58 3.25 -14.97
CA ALA A 14 7.45 2.24 -14.38
C ALA A 14 8.16 2.84 -13.16
N GLY A 15 7.63 2.59 -11.96
CA GLY A 15 8.23 2.96 -10.68
C GLY A 15 8.84 1.75 -10.01
N ALA A 16 10.07 1.90 -9.51
CA ALA A 16 10.84 0.83 -8.87
C ALA A 16 10.01 0.09 -7.80
N LEU A 17 9.93 -1.24 -7.96
CA LEU A 17 9.35 -2.16 -6.97
C LEU A 17 10.39 -2.41 -5.88
N THR A 18 10.43 -1.56 -4.86
CA THR A 18 11.26 -1.78 -3.66
C THR A 18 10.51 -2.72 -2.71
N ALA A 19 10.79 -4.01 -2.88
CA ALA A 19 10.09 -5.10 -2.19
C ALA A 19 10.58 -5.31 -0.75
N GLY A 20 9.67 -5.18 0.21
CA GLY A 20 9.81 -5.73 1.56
C GLY A 20 8.82 -6.88 1.75
N ALA A 21 9.04 -8.02 1.09
CA ALA A 21 8.20 -9.20 1.22
C ALA A 21 8.82 -10.20 2.21
N LEU A 22 8.32 -10.22 3.45
CA LEU A 22 8.57 -11.33 4.38
C LEU A 22 7.41 -12.33 4.25
N LEU A 23 7.69 -13.48 3.66
CA LEU A 23 6.77 -14.62 3.56
C LEU A 23 6.76 -15.36 4.90
N SER A 24 5.88 -14.98 5.83
CA SER A 24 5.54 -15.78 7.01
C SER A 24 4.15 -15.41 7.51
N ALA A 25 3.40 -16.38 8.05
CA ALA A 25 2.08 -16.16 8.63
C ALA A 25 2.18 -14.99 9.63
N ALA A 26 1.58 -13.85 9.29
CA ALA A 26 1.86 -12.62 10.00
C ALA A 26 1.01 -12.57 11.29
N PRO A 27 1.63 -12.62 12.50
CA PRO A 27 0.97 -12.07 13.68
C PRO A 27 0.60 -10.61 13.42
N ALA A 28 -0.32 -10.05 14.22
CA ALA A 28 -0.61 -8.63 14.13
C ALA A 28 0.70 -7.83 14.21
N SER A 29 0.97 -7.01 13.20
CA SER A 29 2.23 -6.32 13.01
C SER A 29 1.98 -4.95 12.41
N ALA A 30 2.70 -3.96 12.90
CA ALA A 30 2.66 -2.58 12.41
C ALA A 30 4.10 -2.09 12.33
N TYR A 31 4.49 -1.57 11.18
CA TYR A 31 5.83 -1.13 10.89
C TYR A 31 5.78 0.29 10.34
N VAL A 32 6.78 1.08 10.73
CA VAL A 32 7.04 2.39 10.14
C VAL A 32 8.47 2.41 9.64
N SER A 33 8.66 2.77 8.38
CA SER A 33 9.99 2.95 7.78
C SER A 33 10.05 4.25 6.96
N TYR A 34 11.27 4.67 6.60
CA TYR A 34 11.50 5.95 5.92
C TYR A 34 12.19 5.78 4.56
N PRO A 35 11.60 5.00 3.62
CA PRO A 35 12.26 4.72 2.37
C PRO A 35 12.22 5.89 1.41
N GLU A 36 13.32 6.08 0.67
CA GLU A 36 13.45 7.07 -0.41
C GLU A 36 13.15 8.52 0.01
N GLY A 37 13.26 8.84 1.30
CA GLY A 37 12.92 10.16 1.85
C GLY A 37 11.43 10.38 2.11
N GLY A 38 10.60 9.35 1.99
CA GLY A 38 9.20 9.32 2.41
C GLY A 38 9.00 8.66 3.77
N THR A 39 7.75 8.51 4.18
CA THR A 39 7.32 7.74 5.37
C THR A 39 6.36 6.65 4.94
N TRP A 40 6.64 5.41 5.32
CA TRP A 40 5.83 4.24 5.00
C TRP A 40 5.33 3.58 6.28
N ASP A 41 4.01 3.55 6.45
CA ASP A 41 3.30 2.90 7.55
C ASP A 41 2.52 1.70 6.99
N TYR A 42 2.85 0.49 7.43
CA TYR A 42 2.32 -0.74 6.84
C TYR A 42 2.23 -1.88 7.85
N GLY A 43 1.36 -2.85 7.56
CA GLY A 43 1.22 -4.02 8.42
C GLY A 43 -0.10 -4.76 8.30
N ASN A 44 -0.37 -5.56 9.33
CA ASN A 44 -1.54 -6.41 9.50
C ASN A 44 -2.11 -6.32 10.91
N SER A 45 -3.39 -5.96 11.07
CA SER A 45 -4.08 -6.01 12.36
C SER A 45 -5.57 -5.89 12.13
N GLY A 46 -6.26 -7.03 11.99
CA GLY A 46 -7.66 -7.09 11.53
C GLY A 46 -7.88 -6.63 10.07
N ARG A 47 -6.87 -5.98 9.48
CA ARG A 47 -6.79 -5.51 8.10
C ARG A 47 -5.33 -5.48 7.68
N THR A 48 -5.07 -5.68 6.40
CA THR A 48 -3.75 -5.46 5.79
C THR A 48 -3.73 -4.06 5.20
N TRP A 49 -2.72 -3.25 5.50
CA TRP A 49 -2.60 -1.89 4.97
C TRP A 49 -1.19 -1.55 4.50
N SER A 50 -1.14 -0.56 3.61
CA SER A 50 0.07 0.08 3.13
C SER A 50 -0.24 1.56 2.90
N ASP A 51 0.26 2.42 3.78
CA ASP A 51 0.07 3.85 3.74
C ASP A 51 1.43 4.51 3.53
N TYR A 52 1.59 5.29 2.45
CA TYR A 52 2.87 5.88 2.09
C TYR A 52 2.74 7.38 1.84
N HIS A 53 3.68 8.14 2.38
CA HIS A 53 3.81 9.58 2.18
C HIS A 53 5.16 9.88 1.56
N HIS A 54 5.17 10.75 0.55
CA HIS A 54 6.41 11.31 0.04
C HIS A 54 6.29 12.84 -0.09
N PRO A 55 7.22 13.63 0.47
CA PRO A 55 7.11 15.10 0.51
C PRO A 55 7.23 15.76 -0.87
N SER A 56 8.04 15.20 -1.78
CA SER A 56 8.35 15.83 -3.07
C SER A 56 7.92 15.05 -4.33
N LYS A 57 7.65 13.74 -4.25
CA LYS A 57 7.35 12.89 -5.40
C LYS A 57 5.87 12.49 -5.46
N LEU A 58 5.39 12.26 -6.68
CA LEU A 58 4.14 11.53 -6.89
C LEU A 58 4.38 10.08 -6.45
N HIS A 59 3.43 9.50 -5.74
CA HIS A 59 3.62 8.18 -5.14
C HIS A 59 2.29 7.45 -4.99
N ARG A 60 2.33 6.15 -4.68
CA ARG A 60 1.13 5.35 -4.40
C ARG A 60 1.46 4.16 -3.50
N SER A 61 0.45 3.42 -3.06
CA SER A 61 0.60 2.23 -2.22
C SER A 61 -0.38 1.12 -2.62
N THR A 62 -0.01 -0.11 -2.30
CA THR A 62 -0.81 -1.32 -2.54
C THR A 62 -0.80 -2.20 -1.30
N ALA A 63 -1.97 -2.71 -0.92
CA ALA A 63 -2.12 -3.75 0.11
C ALA A 63 -2.79 -4.97 -0.51
N CYS A 64 -2.25 -6.15 -0.26
CA CYS A 64 -2.78 -7.42 -0.76
C CYS A 64 -3.04 -8.40 0.39
N ASN A 65 -4.01 -9.28 0.17
CA ASN A 65 -4.25 -10.47 0.98
C ASN A 65 -4.26 -11.71 0.07
N SER A 66 -4.63 -12.89 0.59
CA SER A 66 -4.66 -14.13 -0.20
C SER A 66 -5.58 -14.10 -1.44
N TYR A 67 -6.52 -13.14 -1.52
CA TYR A 67 -7.60 -13.13 -2.51
C TYR A 67 -7.53 -11.93 -3.46
N THR A 68 -7.04 -10.78 -2.99
CA THR A 68 -7.11 -9.53 -3.74
C THR A 68 -6.00 -8.56 -3.35
N CYS A 69 -5.72 -7.63 -4.27
CA CYS A 69 -4.85 -6.49 -4.06
C CYS A 69 -5.64 -5.21 -4.30
N LEU A 70 -5.61 -4.29 -3.34
CA LEU A 70 -6.13 -2.95 -3.50
C LEU A 70 -4.96 -1.98 -3.66
N ARG A 71 -4.98 -1.24 -4.78
CA ARG A 71 -4.06 -0.17 -5.08
C ARG A 71 -4.74 1.17 -4.84
N SER A 72 -4.03 2.11 -4.23
CA SER A 72 -4.48 3.49 -4.13
C SER A 72 -4.48 4.21 -5.50
N ALA A 73 -5.17 5.34 -5.57
CA ALA A 73 -4.86 6.33 -6.59
C ALA A 73 -3.45 6.91 -6.36
N ASP A 74 -2.89 7.55 -7.40
CA ASP A 74 -1.61 8.23 -7.28
C ASP A 74 -1.81 9.47 -6.39
N ALA A 75 -1.05 9.52 -5.29
CA ALA A 75 -1.06 10.60 -4.33
C ALA A 75 -0.08 11.70 -4.76
N ALA A 76 -0.56 12.93 -4.72
CA ALA A 76 0.25 14.11 -4.94
C ALA A 76 1.35 14.24 -3.88
N ARG A 77 2.42 14.95 -4.22
CA ARG A 77 3.50 15.30 -3.29
C ARG A 77 2.95 15.89 -1.98
N GLY A 78 3.51 15.48 -0.86
CA GLY A 78 3.11 15.93 0.47
C GLY A 78 1.79 15.35 0.98
N SER A 79 1.07 14.55 0.20
CA SER A 79 -0.13 13.83 0.63
C SER A 79 0.20 12.39 1.00
N TRP A 80 -0.74 11.71 1.68
CA TRP A 80 -0.64 10.28 1.95
C TRP A 80 -1.39 9.47 0.89
N SER A 81 -0.73 8.50 0.31
CA SER A 81 -1.33 7.35 -0.35
C SER A 81 -1.81 6.34 0.69
N ARG A 82 -3.02 5.80 0.52
CA ARG A 82 -3.58 4.79 1.45
C ARG A 82 -4.20 3.62 0.71
N ALA A 83 -3.85 2.41 1.13
CA ALA A 83 -4.37 1.17 0.58
C ALA A 83 -4.62 0.16 1.68
N SER A 84 -5.78 -0.50 1.65
CA SER A 84 -6.07 -1.54 2.64
C SER A 84 -7.09 -2.57 2.17
N VAL A 85 -6.93 -3.80 2.64
CA VAL A 85 -7.79 -4.96 2.36
C VAL A 85 -8.03 -5.76 3.63
N ALA A 86 -9.08 -6.58 3.66
CA ALA A 86 -9.32 -7.49 4.78
C ALA A 86 -8.09 -8.39 5.04
N TRP A 87 -7.76 -8.61 6.32
CA TRP A 87 -6.64 -9.48 6.69
C TRP A 87 -6.99 -10.95 6.44
N THR A 88 -5.99 -11.73 5.99
CA THR A 88 -6.07 -13.19 5.88
C THR A 88 -4.99 -13.84 6.75
N VAL A 89 -5.14 -15.11 7.12
CA VAL A 89 -4.15 -15.80 7.97
C VAL A 89 -2.76 -15.83 7.33
N THR A 90 -2.70 -15.90 5.99
CA THR A 90 -1.47 -15.92 5.21
C THR A 90 -1.58 -15.00 3.99
N GLY A 91 -0.48 -14.79 3.25
CA GLY A 91 -0.52 -14.09 1.96
C GLY A 91 -0.79 -12.59 2.03
N ASN A 92 -0.60 -11.96 3.18
CA ASN A 92 -0.69 -10.49 3.28
C ASN A 92 0.62 -9.85 2.83
N THR A 93 0.54 -8.86 1.95
CA THR A 93 1.69 -8.09 1.50
C THR A 93 1.36 -6.62 1.32
N TRP A 94 2.39 -5.78 1.37
CA TRP A 94 2.31 -4.32 1.31
C TRP A 94 3.42 -3.78 0.40
N TYR A 95 3.07 -2.81 -0.42
CA TYR A 95 3.98 -2.17 -1.36
C TYR A 95 3.76 -0.66 -1.36
N TYR A 96 4.81 0.09 -1.66
CA TYR A 96 4.75 1.50 -2.02
C TYR A 96 5.46 1.71 -3.36
N TYR A 97 5.18 2.83 -4.01
CA TYR A 97 5.75 3.20 -5.30
C TYR A 97 5.99 4.70 -5.34
N ASN A 98 7.10 5.09 -5.96
CA ASN A 98 7.45 6.47 -6.27
C ASN A 98 7.57 6.65 -7.79
N TYR A 99 7.36 7.90 -8.24
CA TYR A 99 7.53 8.34 -9.62
C TYR A 99 8.45 9.55 -9.70
#